data_AF-A0A2R4QFY7-F1
#
_entry.id   AF-A0A2R4QFY7-F1
#
_cell.length_a   1.000
_cell.length_b   1.000
_cell.length_c   1.000
_cell.angle_alpha   90.00
_cell.angle_beta   90.00
_cell.angle_gamma   90.00
#
_symmetry.space_group_name_H-M   'P 1'
#
loop_
_entity.id
_entity.type
_entity.pdbx_description
1 polymer ?
#
loop_
_entity_poly.entity_id
_entity_poly.type
_entity_poly.pdbx_seq_one_letter_code
_entity_poly.pdbx_strand_id
1 'polypeptide(L)'
;KKKREEMVRTLQIRPEPDTAEWELIRLATEAHRHTNAQGSSWKQKRKFLPDDIGQGPAVSASGGDKVDLEAFNEFTKIMTPAITRVVDFAKKLPMFLELPCEDQIILLKGCCMEIMSLRAAIRYDPDSETLTLSGEVAVKREQLKNGGLG
;
A
#
# COMPACT_ATOMS: atom_id res chain seq x y z
N LYS A 1 6.06 -38.77 1.36
CA LYS A 1 6.86 -39.00 2.60
C LYS A 1 8.24 -38.34 2.50
N LYS A 2 9.10 -38.76 1.55
CA LYS A 2 10.43 -38.16 1.26
C LYS A 2 10.42 -36.63 1.01
N LYS A 3 9.52 -36.11 0.17
CA LYS A 3 9.36 -34.64 -0.04
C LYS A 3 8.96 -33.87 1.22
N ARG A 4 8.17 -34.48 2.11
CA ARG A 4 7.75 -33.88 3.38
C ARG A 4 8.92 -33.83 4.36
N GLU A 5 9.73 -34.89 4.38
CA GLU A 5 10.95 -34.99 5.21
C GLU A 5 12.06 -34.04 4.72
N GLU A 6 12.23 -33.87 3.40
CA GLU A 6 13.12 -32.87 2.81
C GLU A 6 12.68 -31.45 3.14
N MET A 7 11.39 -31.14 3.01
CA MET A 7 10.83 -29.83 3.36
C MET A 7 11.00 -29.54 4.87
N VAL A 8 10.81 -30.56 5.72
CA VAL A 8 11.05 -30.45 7.17
C VAL A 8 12.55 -30.27 7.50
N ARG A 9 13.47 -30.94 6.79
CA ARG A 9 14.91 -30.70 6.94
C ARG A 9 15.34 -29.31 6.45
N THR A 10 14.78 -28.82 5.35
CA THR A 10 15.06 -27.45 4.88
C THR A 10 14.46 -26.39 5.79
N LEU A 11 13.34 -26.68 6.47
CA LEU A 11 12.79 -25.83 7.52
C LEU A 11 13.69 -25.82 8.78
N GLN A 12 14.38 -26.91 9.09
CA GLN A 12 15.30 -27.01 10.24
C GLN A 12 16.65 -26.29 10.08
N ILE A 13 17.00 -25.78 8.89
CA ILE A 13 18.35 -25.22 8.58
C ILE A 13 18.28 -23.74 8.19
N ARG A 14 17.12 -23.09 8.26
CA ARG A 14 17.08 -21.64 7.98
C ARG A 14 17.77 -20.88 9.11
N PRO A 15 18.74 -20.00 8.80
CA PRO A 15 19.30 -19.12 9.82
C PRO A 15 18.17 -18.24 10.37
N GLU A 16 18.07 -18.19 11.69
CA GLU A 16 17.20 -17.25 12.40
C GLU A 16 17.87 -15.88 12.44
N PRO A 17 17.08 -14.79 12.52
CA PRO A 17 17.65 -13.45 12.66
C PRO A 17 18.50 -13.36 13.93
N ASP A 18 19.63 -12.68 13.84
CA ASP A 18 20.44 -12.34 15.01
C ASP A 18 19.80 -11.22 15.85
N THR A 19 20.41 -10.87 16.98
CA THR A 19 19.88 -9.83 17.88
C THR A 19 19.72 -8.47 17.18
N ALA A 20 20.65 -8.08 16.32
CA ALA A 20 20.59 -6.80 15.61
C ALA A 20 19.51 -6.82 14.53
N GLU A 21 19.37 -7.92 13.81
CA GLU A 21 18.31 -8.14 12.83
C GLU A 21 16.92 -8.15 13.48
N TRP A 22 16.77 -8.75 14.66
CA TRP A 22 15.52 -8.72 15.42
C TRP A 22 15.12 -7.30 15.85
N GLU A 23 16.08 -6.48 16.29
CA GLU A 23 15.80 -5.08 16.60
C GLU A 23 15.38 -4.29 15.36
N LEU A 24 16.01 -4.55 14.21
CA LEU A 24 15.61 -3.94 12.95
C LEU A 24 14.19 -4.37 12.52
N ILE A 25 13.87 -5.66 12.63
CA ILE A 25 12.53 -6.20 12.36
C ILE A 25 11.50 -5.52 13.26
N ARG A 26 11.80 -5.37 14.55
CA ARG A 26 10.91 -4.71 15.52
C ARG A 26 10.67 -3.24 15.16
N LEU A 27 11.73 -2.49 14.85
CA LEU A 27 11.65 -1.10 14.43
C LEU A 27 10.80 -0.92 13.18
N ALA A 28 11.06 -1.70 12.13
CA ALA A 28 10.32 -1.64 10.88
C ALA A 28 8.84 -2.01 11.07
N THR A 29 8.57 -3.05 11.86
CA THR A 29 7.19 -3.49 12.18
C THR A 29 6.43 -2.41 12.93
N GLU A 30 7.06 -1.76 13.91
CA GLU A 30 6.46 -0.69 14.69
C GLU A 30 6.22 0.58 13.86
N ALA A 31 7.19 0.94 13.02
CA ALA A 31 7.06 2.04 12.07
C ALA A 31 5.87 1.82 11.13
N HIS A 32 5.74 0.61 10.59
CA HIS A 32 4.61 0.25 9.74
C HIS A 32 3.29 0.32 10.50
N ARG A 33 3.20 -0.28 11.70
CA ARG A 33 1.95 -0.34 12.47
C ARG A 33 1.42 1.04 12.83
N HIS A 34 2.30 1.97 13.21
CA HIS A 34 1.92 3.35 13.56
C HIS A 34 1.47 4.20 12.38
N THR A 35 1.87 3.86 11.16
CA THR A 35 1.63 4.68 9.96
C THR A 35 0.64 4.02 9.00
N ASN A 36 0.28 2.76 9.22
CA ASN A 36 -0.72 2.06 8.43
C ASN A 36 -2.14 2.40 8.93
N ALA A 37 -2.87 3.23 8.18
CA ALA A 37 -4.19 3.74 8.54
C ALA A 37 -5.18 2.62 8.91
N GLN A 38 -5.95 2.79 9.98
CA GLN A 38 -7.00 1.86 10.46
C GLN A 38 -6.54 0.48 10.93
N GLY A 39 -5.25 0.11 10.80
CA GLY A 39 -4.70 -1.14 11.33
C GLY A 39 -5.53 -2.38 10.94
N SER A 40 -5.87 -3.21 11.92
CA SER A 40 -6.72 -4.41 11.76
C SER A 40 -8.22 -4.11 11.58
N SER A 41 -8.66 -2.89 11.89
CA SER A 41 -10.08 -2.46 11.81
C SER A 41 -10.50 -1.94 10.44
N TRP A 42 -9.64 -2.05 9.43
CA TRP A 42 -9.87 -1.49 8.09
C TRP A 42 -11.13 -2.04 7.42
N LYS A 43 -11.47 -3.32 7.62
CA LYS A 43 -12.67 -3.94 7.04
C LYS A 43 -13.97 -3.31 7.55
N GLN A 44 -14.02 -2.95 8.83
CA GLN A 44 -15.21 -2.35 9.46
C GLN A 44 -15.33 -0.86 9.17
N LYS A 45 -14.20 -0.18 8.93
CA LYS A 45 -14.16 1.28 8.75
C LYS A 45 -14.21 1.74 7.30
N ARG A 46 -13.86 0.87 6.35
CA ARG A 46 -13.91 1.20 4.93
C ARG A 46 -15.35 1.46 4.48
N LYS A 47 -15.49 2.40 3.55
CA LYS A 47 -16.73 2.70 2.82
C LYS A 47 -16.51 2.35 1.36
N PHE A 48 -17.52 1.76 0.72
CA PHE A 48 -17.46 1.48 -0.70
C PHE A 48 -17.58 2.80 -1.48
N LEU A 49 -16.74 2.97 -2.49
CA LEU A 49 -16.93 4.03 -3.46
C LEU A 49 -18.25 3.77 -4.20
N PRO A 50 -19.16 4.76 -4.28
CA PRO A 50 -20.44 4.62 -4.96
C PRO A 50 -20.31 4.04 -6.38
N ASP A 51 -21.22 3.14 -6.75
CA ASP A 51 -21.14 2.37 -8.01
C ASP A 51 -21.31 3.25 -9.26
N ASP A 52 -21.91 4.43 -9.13
CA ASP A 52 -22.06 5.44 -10.18
C ASP A 52 -20.75 6.21 -10.47
N ILE A 53 -19.83 6.27 -9.50
CA ILE A 53 -18.50 6.87 -9.68
C ILE A 53 -17.58 5.90 -10.42
N GLY A 54 -16.89 6.38 -11.45
CA GLY A 54 -16.01 5.55 -12.30
C GLY A 54 -16.74 4.89 -13.47
N GLN A 55 -18.00 5.25 -13.71
CA GLN A 55 -18.78 4.83 -14.89
C GLN A 55 -19.14 6.01 -15.82
N GLY A 56 -18.67 7.23 -15.50
CA GLY A 56 -19.08 8.47 -16.15
C GLY A 56 -18.38 8.78 -17.47
N PRO A 57 -18.79 9.88 -18.13
CA PRO A 57 -18.15 10.36 -19.34
C PRO A 57 -16.70 10.75 -19.04
N ALA A 58 -15.78 10.04 -19.67
CA ALA A 58 -14.38 10.13 -19.38
C ALA A 58 -13.65 11.11 -20.32
N VAL A 59 -12.70 11.85 -19.75
CA VAL A 59 -11.82 12.76 -20.48
C VAL A 59 -10.70 11.95 -21.11
N SER A 60 -10.34 12.26 -22.36
CA SER A 60 -9.22 11.59 -23.03
C SER A 60 -7.91 12.04 -22.40
N ALA A 61 -7.19 11.14 -21.73
CA ALA A 61 -5.82 11.40 -21.28
C ALA A 61 -4.84 11.27 -22.45
N SER A 62 -3.66 11.89 -22.30
CA SER A 62 -2.53 11.73 -23.21
C SER A 62 -2.00 10.30 -23.14
N GLY A 63 -2.66 9.38 -23.83
CA GLY A 63 -2.41 7.94 -23.76
C GLY A 63 -3.53 7.05 -24.31
N GLY A 64 -4.70 7.62 -24.62
CA GLY A 64 -5.85 6.86 -25.14
C GLY A 64 -6.75 6.28 -24.05
N ASP A 65 -6.27 6.23 -22.81
CA ASP A 65 -7.10 5.90 -21.66
C ASP A 65 -8.00 7.08 -21.26
N LYS A 66 -9.24 6.70 -20.97
CA LYS A 66 -10.33 7.59 -20.64
C LYS A 66 -10.40 7.70 -19.11
N VAL A 67 -10.22 8.91 -18.58
CA VAL A 67 -10.26 9.18 -17.13
C VAL A 67 -11.60 9.77 -16.71
N ASP A 68 -12.29 9.09 -15.81
CA ASP A 68 -13.44 9.61 -15.07
C ASP A 68 -12.95 10.64 -14.03
N LEU A 69 -13.33 11.91 -14.23
CA LEU A 69 -12.84 13.01 -13.40
C LEU A 69 -13.42 12.97 -11.99
N GLU A 70 -14.61 12.41 -11.80
CA GLU A 70 -15.21 12.27 -10.47
C GLU A 70 -14.46 11.22 -9.65
N ALA A 71 -14.20 10.05 -10.25
CA ALA A 71 -13.36 9.02 -9.63
C ALA A 71 -11.94 9.53 -9.32
N PHE A 72 -11.33 10.24 -10.27
CA PHE A 72 -10.02 10.86 -10.07
C PHE A 72 -10.02 11.86 -8.91
N ASN A 73 -11.05 12.69 -8.79
CA ASN A 73 -11.19 13.65 -7.69
C ASN A 73 -11.35 12.94 -6.32
N GLU A 74 -12.07 11.83 -6.25
CA GLU A 74 -12.15 11.04 -5.02
C GLU A 74 -10.79 10.42 -4.65
N PHE A 75 -10.02 9.96 -5.63
CA PHE A 75 -8.70 9.37 -5.38
C PHE A 75 -7.66 10.41 -4.95
N THR A 76 -7.66 11.60 -5.56
CA THR A 76 -6.73 12.67 -5.17
C THR A 76 -6.95 13.15 -3.73
N LYS A 77 -8.21 13.19 -3.25
CA LYS A 77 -8.53 13.53 -1.84
C LYS A 77 -7.84 12.61 -0.83
N ILE A 78 -7.73 11.32 -1.13
CA ILE A 78 -7.13 10.33 -0.22
C ILE A 78 -5.63 10.12 -0.45
N MET A 79 -5.08 10.65 -1.54
CA MET A 79 -3.68 10.47 -1.94
C MET A 79 -2.71 11.24 -1.05
N THR A 80 -2.98 12.52 -0.76
CA THR A 80 -2.09 13.33 0.09
C THR A 80 -1.89 12.70 1.48
N PRO A 81 -2.94 12.28 2.22
CA PRO A 81 -2.74 11.57 3.49
C PRO A 81 -2.02 10.23 3.33
N ALA A 82 -2.19 9.52 2.21
CA ALA A 82 -1.49 8.27 1.95
C ALA A 82 0.02 8.49 1.80
N ILE A 83 0.41 9.49 0.99
CA ILE A 83 1.80 9.87 0.76
C ILE A 83 2.44 10.30 2.08
N THR A 84 1.77 11.16 2.86
CA THR A 84 2.27 11.59 4.18
C THR A 84 2.56 10.40 5.09
N ARG A 85 1.68 9.39 5.11
CA ARG A 85 1.91 8.16 5.90
C ARG A 85 3.05 7.28 5.37
N VAL A 86 3.48 7.42 4.11
CA VAL A 86 4.70 6.77 3.61
C VAL A 86 5.94 7.54 4.08
N VAL A 87 5.88 8.87 4.02
CA VAL A 87 6.94 9.74 4.55
C VAL A 87 7.13 9.50 6.05
N ASP A 88 6.04 9.45 6.82
CA ASP A 88 6.09 9.19 8.27
C ASP A 88 6.60 7.78 8.60
N PHE A 89 6.37 6.81 7.71
CA PHE A 89 6.94 5.47 7.85
C PHE A 89 8.47 5.53 7.70
N ALA A 90 8.96 6.15 6.64
CA ALA A 90 10.40 6.26 6.37
C ALA A 90 11.12 7.03 7.49
N LYS A 91 10.53 8.13 7.98
CA LYS A 91 11.06 8.92 9.10
C LYS A 91 11.14 8.17 10.43
N LYS A 92 10.47 7.02 10.58
CA LYS A 92 10.58 6.18 11.78
C LYS A 92 11.73 5.17 11.72
N LEU A 93 12.47 5.11 10.60
CA LEU A 93 13.62 4.23 10.43
C LEU A 93 14.91 5.03 10.61
N PRO A 94 15.74 4.74 11.64
CA PRO A 94 16.98 5.48 11.90
C PRO A 94 17.90 5.55 10.68
N MET A 95 18.10 4.42 9.98
CA MET A 95 18.94 4.33 8.78
C MET A 95 18.47 5.26 7.64
N PHE A 96 17.18 5.59 7.57
CA PHE A 96 16.68 6.55 6.59
C PHE A 96 16.96 8.00 7.01
N LEU A 97 16.83 8.31 8.30
CA LEU A 97 17.09 9.65 8.83
C LEU A 97 18.57 10.03 8.79
N GLU A 98 19.47 9.05 8.77
CA GLU A 98 20.91 9.25 8.64
C GLU A 98 21.36 9.67 7.22
N LEU A 99 20.48 9.51 6.22
CA LEU A 99 20.77 9.89 4.84
C LEU A 99 20.65 11.41 4.62
N PRO A 100 21.40 12.00 3.66
CA PRO A 100 21.17 13.37 3.20
C PRO A 100 19.72 13.63 2.78
N CYS A 101 19.23 14.86 2.98
CA CYS A 101 17.85 15.24 2.65
C CYS A 101 17.50 14.98 1.16
N GLU A 102 18.46 15.23 0.26
CA GLU A 102 18.29 14.98 -1.18
C GLU A 102 18.04 13.50 -1.46
N ASP A 103 18.80 12.60 -0.83
CA ASP A 103 18.65 11.16 -0.97
C ASP A 103 17.32 10.67 -0.38
N GLN A 104 16.91 11.23 0.77
CA GLN A 104 15.60 10.93 1.36
C GLN A 104 14.45 11.28 0.38
N ILE A 105 14.55 12.43 -0.30
CA ILE A 105 13.55 12.86 -1.30
C ILE A 105 13.57 11.92 -2.51
N ILE A 106 14.74 11.55 -3.01
CA ILE A 106 14.89 10.64 -4.17
C ILE A 106 14.27 9.28 -3.83
N LEU A 107 14.61 8.70 -2.67
CA LEU A 107 14.07 7.43 -2.22
C LEU A 107 12.55 7.46 -2.06
N LEU A 108 12.02 8.50 -1.40
CA LEU A 108 10.57 8.66 -1.24
C LEU A 108 9.85 8.79 -2.58
N LYS A 109 10.37 9.59 -3.51
CA LYS A 109 9.79 9.70 -4.86
C LYS A 109 9.84 8.38 -5.62
N GLY A 110 10.90 7.59 -5.44
CA GLY A 110 11.06 6.29 -6.10
C GLY A 110 10.11 5.21 -5.58
N CYS A 111 9.93 5.11 -4.26
CA CYS A 111 9.21 3.99 -3.65
C CYS A 111 7.76 4.29 -3.23
N CYS A 112 7.32 5.55 -3.24
CA CYS A 112 6.03 5.93 -2.65
C CYS A 112 4.86 5.14 -3.27
N MET A 113 4.82 5.03 -4.60
CA MET A 113 3.77 4.28 -5.27
C MET A 113 3.83 2.78 -4.95
N GLU A 114 5.03 2.19 -4.88
CA GLU A 114 5.21 0.78 -4.56
C GLU A 114 4.66 0.45 -3.16
N ILE A 115 4.98 1.29 -2.16
CA ILE A 115 4.50 1.13 -0.79
C ILE A 115 2.99 1.33 -0.71
N MET A 116 2.43 2.34 -1.39
CA MET A 116 0.99 2.57 -1.42
C MET A 116 0.24 1.42 -2.09
N SER A 117 0.72 0.95 -3.24
CA SER A 117 0.16 -0.20 -3.96
C SER A 117 0.22 -1.48 -3.13
N LEU A 118 1.34 -1.75 -2.43
CA LEU A 118 1.45 -2.88 -1.52
C LEU A 118 0.44 -2.78 -0.37
N ARG A 119 0.30 -1.59 0.24
CA ARG A 119 -0.67 -1.34 1.33
C ARG A 119 -2.12 -1.54 0.87
N ALA A 120 -2.44 -1.22 -0.39
CA ALA A 120 -3.75 -1.51 -0.97
C ALA A 120 -3.92 -3.00 -1.25
N ALA A 121 -2.92 -3.66 -1.86
CA ALA A 121 -2.95 -5.07 -2.25
C ALA A 121 -3.16 -6.02 -1.07
N ILE A 122 -2.48 -5.78 0.05
CA ILE A 122 -2.68 -6.59 1.29
C ILE A 122 -4.07 -6.40 1.91
N ARG A 123 -4.84 -5.41 1.43
CA ARG A 123 -6.24 -5.13 1.81
C ARG A 123 -7.22 -5.47 0.70
N TYR A 124 -6.81 -6.32 -0.23
CA TYR A 124 -7.74 -6.96 -1.15
C TYR A 124 -8.73 -7.81 -0.36
N ASP A 125 -10.02 -7.65 -0.69
CA ASP A 125 -11.09 -8.43 -0.10
C ASP A 125 -11.77 -9.28 -1.19
N PRO A 126 -11.59 -10.61 -1.17
CA PRO A 126 -12.10 -11.48 -2.23
C PRO A 126 -13.62 -11.55 -2.28
N ASP A 127 -14.30 -11.39 -1.15
CA ASP A 127 -15.77 -11.47 -1.08
C ASP A 127 -16.46 -10.31 -1.82
N SER A 128 -15.82 -9.14 -1.84
CA SER A 128 -16.32 -7.93 -2.52
C SER A 128 -15.52 -7.55 -3.76
N GLU A 129 -14.46 -8.31 -4.07
CA GLU A 129 -13.49 -8.05 -5.14
C GLU A 129 -12.93 -6.62 -5.15
N THR A 130 -12.68 -6.05 -3.97
CA THR A 130 -12.25 -4.65 -3.82
C THR A 130 -10.86 -4.51 -3.21
N LEU A 131 -10.16 -3.44 -3.57
CA LEU A 131 -9.00 -2.94 -2.84
C LEU A 131 -9.42 -1.84 -1.87
N THR A 132 -8.82 -1.76 -0.68
CA THR A 132 -9.07 -0.66 0.26
C THR A 132 -7.94 0.36 0.25
N LEU A 133 -8.19 1.52 -0.34
CA LEU A 133 -7.28 2.65 -0.41
C LEU A 133 -7.30 3.45 0.89
N SER A 134 -6.12 3.86 1.37
CA SER A 134 -5.95 4.63 2.62
C SER A 134 -6.63 4.03 3.87
N GLY A 135 -7.06 2.77 3.83
CA GLY A 135 -7.83 2.12 4.90
C GLY A 135 -9.29 2.57 4.99
N GLU A 136 -9.78 3.39 4.06
CA GLU A 136 -11.06 4.10 4.18
C GLU A 136 -11.97 3.92 2.96
N VAL A 137 -11.42 3.76 1.76
CA VAL A 137 -12.23 3.68 0.52
C VAL A 137 -12.02 2.33 -0.14
N ALA A 138 -13.08 1.53 -0.23
CA ALA A 138 -13.08 0.27 -0.97
C ALA A 138 -13.47 0.53 -2.42
N VAL A 139 -12.63 0.11 -3.37
CA VAL A 139 -12.80 0.37 -4.81
C VAL A 139 -12.76 -0.92 -5.60
N LYS A 140 -13.62 -1.02 -6.61
CA LYS A 140 -13.61 -2.11 -7.60
C LYS A 140 -12.53 -1.84 -8.66
N ARG A 141 -12.16 -2.89 -9.41
CA ARG A 141 -11.18 -2.82 -10.51
C ARG A 141 -11.49 -1.69 -11.50
N GLU A 142 -12.71 -1.65 -12.02
CA GLU A 142 -13.10 -0.67 -13.03
C GLU A 142 -13.06 0.76 -12.51
N GLN A 143 -13.46 0.99 -11.25
CA GLN A 143 -13.40 2.32 -10.63
C GLN A 143 -11.94 2.81 -10.52
N LEU A 144 -11.02 1.92 -10.12
CA LEU A 144 -9.60 2.25 -10.03
C LEU A 144 -8.98 2.56 -11.40
N LYS A 145 -9.29 1.73 -12.39
CA LYS A 145 -8.84 1.91 -13.78
C LYS A 145 -9.36 3.21 -14.38
N ASN A 146 -10.68 3.41 -14.33
CA ASN A 146 -11.32 4.56 -14.94
C ASN A 146 -10.98 5.86 -14.19
N GLY A 147 -10.69 5.82 -12.89
CA GLY A 147 -10.17 6.97 -12.16
C GLY A 147 -8.69 7.26 -12.38
N GLY A 148 -8.03 6.61 -13.35
CA GLY A 148 -6.67 6.95 -13.80
C GLY A 148 -5.54 6.30 -13.01
N LEU A 149 -5.80 5.24 -12.24
CA LEU A 149 -4.81 4.57 -11.39
C LEU A 149 -4.60 3.07 -11.71
N GLY A 150 -5.31 2.52 -12.70
CA GLY A 150 -5.27 1.09 -13.05
C GLY A 150 -4.87 0.81 -14.49
#